data_AF-A0A258QK44-F1
#
_entry.id   AF-A0A258QK44-F1
#
_cell.length_a   1.000
_cell.length_b   1.000
_cell.length_c   1.000
_cell.angle_alpha   90.00
_cell.angle_beta   90.00
_cell.angle_gamma   90.00
#
_symmetry.space_group_name_H-M   'P 1'
#
loop_
_entity.id
_entity.type
_entity.pdbx_description
1 polymer ?
#
loop_
_entity_poly.entity_id
_entity_poly.type
_entity_poly.pdbx_seq_one_letter_code
_entity_poly.pdbx_strand_id
1 'polypeptide(L)'
;ETEREAFRQLIKISGVGSRTALAVLSGMSVNELAQAIAMQEAGRLTQVPGIGKKTAERLCLELKGKLAPDLGIAGGKPQAIEASSEILQALLALGYSEKEALLALKQIPPDTSVSDGIRMGLKYLSKA
;
A
#
# COMPACT_ATOMS: atom_id res chain seq x y z
N GLU A 1 -9.95 -5.91 9.50
CA GLU A 1 -9.22 -6.15 10.78
C GLU A 1 -7.98 -5.28 10.95
N THR A 2 -7.27 -4.98 9.88
CA THR A 2 -5.98 -4.26 9.83
C THR A 2 -5.97 -2.90 10.56
N GLU A 3 -7.05 -2.12 10.49
CA GLU A 3 -7.14 -0.81 11.19
C GLU A 3 -7.19 -0.94 12.72
N ARG A 4 -7.87 -1.97 13.25
CA ARG A 4 -7.93 -2.21 14.70
C ARG A 4 -6.56 -2.59 15.26
N GLU A 5 -5.79 -3.36 14.51
CA GLU A 5 -4.44 -3.75 14.89
C GLU A 5 -3.48 -2.56 14.82
N ALA A 6 -3.54 -1.78 13.74
CA ALA A 6 -2.77 -0.55 13.60
C ALA A 6 -3.07 0.44 14.73
N PHE A 7 -4.35 0.61 15.09
CA PHE A 7 -4.76 1.41 16.24
C PHE A 7 -4.11 0.94 17.54
N ARG A 8 -4.13 -0.38 17.80
CA ARG A 8 -3.51 -0.97 18.99
C ARG A 8 -2.00 -0.79 19.02
N GLN A 9 -1.33 -0.81 17.87
CA GLN A 9 0.12 -0.53 17.80
C GLN A 9 0.42 0.94 18.02
N LEU A 10 -0.39 1.85 17.47
CA LEU A 10 -0.25 3.29 17.65
C LEU A 10 -0.37 3.71 19.13
N ILE A 11 -1.39 3.24 19.83
CA ILE A 11 -1.63 3.61 21.25
C ILE A 11 -0.58 3.04 22.23
N LYS A 12 0.22 2.05 21.81
CA LYS A 12 1.33 1.53 22.63
C LYS A 12 2.49 2.51 22.72
N ILE A 13 2.56 3.49 21.81
CA ILE A 13 3.67 4.42 21.72
C ILE A 13 3.47 5.54 22.72
N SER A 14 4.51 5.78 23.52
CA SER A 14 4.50 6.84 24.51
C SER A 14 4.36 8.21 23.82
N GLY A 15 3.29 8.93 24.18
CA GLY A 15 2.93 10.22 23.59
C GLY A 15 1.87 10.14 22.47
N VAL A 16 1.38 8.94 22.13
CA VAL A 16 0.26 8.75 21.20
C VAL A 16 -0.96 8.25 21.97
N GLY A 17 -1.96 9.12 22.14
CA GLY A 17 -3.23 8.77 22.76
C GLY A 17 -4.26 8.22 21.77
N SER A 18 -5.39 7.71 22.28
CA SER A 18 -6.51 7.20 21.47
C SER A 18 -7.05 8.23 20.47
N ARG A 19 -7.14 9.50 20.88
CA ARG A 19 -7.56 10.61 20.01
C ARG A 19 -6.60 10.82 18.85
N THR A 20 -5.30 10.82 19.12
CA THR A 20 -4.26 11.00 18.10
C THR A 20 -4.21 9.81 17.16
N ALA A 21 -4.28 8.58 17.69
CA ALA A 21 -4.31 7.37 16.87
C ALA A 21 -5.54 7.32 15.94
N LEU A 22 -6.72 7.76 16.41
CA LEU A 22 -7.89 7.93 15.54
C LEU A 22 -7.67 9.01 14.48
N ALA A 23 -7.08 10.15 14.83
CA ALA A 23 -6.78 11.21 13.87
C ALA A 23 -5.78 10.75 12.79
N VAL A 24 -4.80 9.91 13.14
CA VAL A 24 -3.90 9.27 12.17
C VAL A 24 -4.69 8.39 11.22
N LEU A 25 -5.46 7.44 11.74
CA LEU A 25 -6.23 6.51 10.91
C LEU A 25 -7.35 7.17 10.10
N SER A 26 -7.78 8.36 10.51
CA SER A 26 -8.74 9.19 9.75
C SER A 26 -8.08 10.02 8.66
N GLY A 27 -6.80 10.38 8.84
CA GLY A 27 -6.04 11.23 7.90
C GLY A 27 -5.16 10.45 6.92
N MET A 28 -4.85 9.19 7.23
CA MET A 28 -4.10 8.28 6.36
C MET A 28 -4.54 6.85 6.58
N SER A 29 -4.57 6.08 5.50
CA SER A 29 -4.78 4.64 5.58
C SER A 29 -3.65 3.95 6.35
N VAL A 30 -3.92 2.77 6.92
CA VAL A 30 -2.90 1.93 7.59
C VAL A 30 -1.68 1.69 6.69
N ASN A 31 -1.94 1.64 5.40
CA ASN A 31 -1.00 1.31 4.35
C ASN A 31 -0.11 2.53 4.01
N GLU A 32 -0.70 3.74 3.91
CA GLU A 32 0.05 5.00 3.89
C GLU A 32 0.91 5.21 5.13
N LEU A 33 0.36 4.89 6.31
CA LEU A 33 1.07 4.97 7.58
C LEU A 33 2.28 4.03 7.59
N ALA A 34 2.09 2.77 7.19
CA ALA A 34 3.16 1.78 7.10
C ALA A 34 4.26 2.24 6.12
N GLN A 35 3.89 2.78 4.97
CA GLN A 35 4.83 3.32 3.99
C GLN A 35 5.59 4.53 4.53
N ALA A 36 4.90 5.48 5.16
CA ALA A 36 5.52 6.65 5.76
C ALA A 36 6.53 6.26 6.86
N ILE A 37 6.21 5.25 7.67
CA ILE A 37 7.11 4.69 8.69
C ILE A 37 8.31 3.99 8.04
N ALA A 38 8.08 3.18 7.00
CA ALA A 38 9.13 2.45 6.28
C ALA A 38 10.13 3.39 5.60
N MET A 39 9.62 4.46 4.96
CA MET A 39 10.40 5.51 4.32
C MET A 39 10.95 6.56 5.30
N GLN A 40 10.66 6.41 6.60
CA GLN A 40 11.03 7.35 7.66
C GLN A 40 10.59 8.80 7.38
N GLU A 41 9.46 8.98 6.71
CA GLU A 41 8.87 10.28 6.41
C GLU A 41 8.13 10.87 7.62
N ALA A 42 8.90 11.28 8.64
CA ALA A 42 8.34 11.94 9.82
C ALA A 42 7.52 13.20 9.47
N GLY A 43 7.84 13.88 8.36
CA GLY A 43 7.10 15.05 7.86
C GLY A 43 5.63 14.76 7.59
N ARG A 44 5.28 13.59 7.04
CA ARG A 44 3.87 13.20 6.83
C ARG A 44 3.14 13.00 8.15
N LEU A 45 3.80 12.38 9.12
CA LEU A 45 3.20 12.12 10.43
C LEU A 45 2.94 13.42 11.20
N THR A 46 3.79 14.45 11.04
CA THR A 46 3.59 15.76 11.68
C THR A 46 2.40 16.56 11.14
N GLN A 47 1.85 16.19 9.98
CA GLN A 47 0.63 16.83 9.45
C GLN A 47 -0.61 16.45 10.27
N VAL A 48 -0.54 15.36 11.04
CA VAL A 48 -1.65 14.93 11.87
C VAL A 48 -1.73 15.81 13.13
N PRO A 49 -2.92 16.38 13.44
CA PRO A 49 -3.09 17.22 14.61
C PRO A 49 -2.79 16.43 15.89
N GLY A 50 -1.83 16.93 16.69
CA GLY A 50 -1.38 16.29 17.92
C GLY A 50 -0.13 15.42 17.79
N ILE A 51 0.47 15.32 16.60
CA ILE A 51 1.79 14.69 16.40
C ILE A 51 2.85 15.77 16.20
N GLY A 52 3.73 15.93 17.20
CA GLY A 52 4.92 16.78 17.09
C GLY A 52 6.09 16.05 16.42
N LYS A 53 7.14 16.81 16.04
CA LYS A 53 8.36 16.27 15.40
C LYS A 53 8.99 15.11 16.17
N LYS A 54 9.15 15.25 17.50
CA LYS A 54 9.69 14.19 18.36
C LYS A 54 8.83 12.93 18.37
N THR A 55 7.51 13.09 18.41
CA THR A 55 6.56 11.97 18.40
C THR A 55 6.56 11.29 17.04
N ALA A 56 6.64 12.05 15.94
CA ALA A 56 6.73 11.51 14.57
C ALA A 56 8.02 10.70 14.36
N GLU A 57 9.17 11.22 14.77
CA GLU A 57 10.45 10.49 14.70
C GLU A 57 10.42 9.21 15.53
N ARG A 58 9.82 9.28 16.73
CA ARG A 58 9.63 8.12 17.61
C ARG A 58 8.68 7.07 17.02
N LEU A 59 7.56 7.52 16.42
CA LEU A 59 6.63 6.68 15.67
C LEU A 59 7.36 5.92 14.56
N CYS A 60 8.14 6.63 13.73
CA CYS A 60 8.92 6.02 12.68
C CYS A 60 9.90 4.97 13.22
N LEU A 61 10.57 5.23 14.35
CA LEU A 61 11.56 4.31 14.90
C LEU A 61 10.92 3.07 15.55
N GLU A 62 9.91 3.27 16.39
CA GLU A 62 9.32 2.19 17.19
C GLU A 62 8.37 1.27 16.41
N LEU A 63 7.76 1.78 15.34
CA LEU A 63 6.85 1.02 14.47
C LEU A 63 7.51 0.42 13.25
N LYS A 64 8.76 0.83 12.92
CA LYS A 64 9.53 0.23 11.83
C LYS A 64 9.67 -1.27 12.08
N GLY A 65 9.08 -2.07 11.20
CA GLY A 65 9.05 -3.53 11.29
C GLY A 65 7.96 -4.14 12.18
N LYS A 66 7.20 -3.34 12.96
CA LYS A 66 6.04 -3.82 13.75
C LYS A 66 4.71 -3.60 13.06
N LEU A 67 4.63 -2.51 12.30
CA LEU A 67 3.45 -2.15 11.53
C LEU A 67 3.55 -2.62 10.09
N ALA A 68 4.58 -3.42 9.76
CA ALA A 68 4.72 -4.02 8.43
C ALA A 68 3.48 -4.89 8.20
N PRO A 69 2.53 -4.46 7.36
CA PRO A 69 1.77 -5.45 6.64
C PRO A 69 2.81 -6.18 5.79
N ASP A 70 2.52 -7.40 5.39
CA ASP A 70 3.11 -7.95 4.18
C ASP A 70 3.23 -6.80 3.16
N LEU A 71 4.44 -6.48 2.69
CA LEU A 71 4.75 -5.29 1.88
C LEU A 71 4.17 -5.46 0.46
N GLY A 72 2.89 -5.80 0.36
CA GLY A 72 2.00 -5.51 -0.76
C GLY A 72 1.53 -4.06 -0.62
N ILE A 73 2.41 -3.16 -1.07
CA ILE A 73 2.10 -1.86 -1.69
C ILE A 73 0.61 -1.51 -1.69
N ALA A 74 0.14 -0.73 -0.71
CA ALA A 74 -0.94 0.20 -0.98
C ALA A 74 -0.76 1.45 -0.12
N GLY A 75 -1.31 2.57 -0.59
CA GLY A 75 -1.30 3.84 0.10
C GLY A 75 -0.37 4.94 -0.42
N GLY A 76 -0.50 5.34 -1.69
CA GLY A 76 0.17 6.53 -2.23
C GLY A 76 0.44 6.44 -3.73
N LYS A 77 -0.63 6.40 -4.52
CA LYS A 77 -0.72 5.91 -5.92
C LYS A 77 -0.42 4.41 -6.11
N PRO A 78 -1.32 3.48 -5.71
CA PRO A 78 -1.11 2.05 -5.86
C PRO A 78 -2.07 1.35 -6.82
N GLN A 79 -3.11 2.00 -7.34
CA GLN A 79 -4.12 1.31 -8.16
C GLN A 79 -3.51 0.72 -9.43
N ALA A 80 -2.53 1.42 -10.03
CA ALA A 80 -1.79 0.92 -11.18
C ALA A 80 -0.94 -0.33 -10.86
N ILE A 81 -0.30 -0.37 -9.68
CA ILE A 81 0.67 -1.42 -9.31
C ILE A 81 -0.08 -2.65 -8.76
N GLU A 82 -1.09 -2.44 -7.91
CA GLU A 82 -2.02 -3.51 -7.48
C GLU A 82 -2.75 -4.07 -8.68
N ALA A 83 -3.32 -3.23 -9.56
CA ALA A 83 -3.98 -3.74 -10.76
C ALA A 83 -3.01 -4.49 -11.67
N SER A 84 -1.78 -4.01 -11.82
CA SER A 84 -0.75 -4.71 -12.60
C SER A 84 -0.40 -6.08 -12.02
N SER A 85 -0.29 -6.18 -10.70
CA SER A 85 -0.01 -7.44 -9.99
C SER A 85 -1.18 -8.41 -10.09
N GLU A 86 -2.41 -7.92 -9.91
CA GLU A 86 -3.64 -8.71 -10.05
C GLU A 86 -3.85 -9.21 -11.49
N ILE A 87 -3.60 -8.36 -12.49
CA ILE A 87 -3.65 -8.75 -13.91
C ILE A 87 -2.63 -9.85 -14.19
N LEU A 88 -1.40 -9.71 -13.68
CA LEU A 88 -0.34 -10.71 -13.88
C LEU A 88 -0.73 -12.05 -13.24
N GLN A 89 -1.23 -12.04 -12.00
CA GLN A 89 -1.68 -13.26 -11.32
C GLN A 89 -2.87 -13.91 -12.03
N ALA A 90 -3.82 -13.11 -12.54
CA ALA A 90 -4.94 -13.62 -13.32
C ALA A 90 -4.49 -14.30 -14.62
N LEU A 91 -3.52 -13.71 -15.34
CA LEU A 91 -2.96 -14.32 -16.55
C LEU A 91 -2.21 -15.63 -16.25
N LEU A 92 -1.44 -15.68 -15.16
CA LEU A 92 -0.80 -16.91 -14.69
C LEU A 92 -1.83 -17.98 -14.33
N ALA A 93 -2.91 -17.62 -13.63
CA ALA A 93 -3.99 -18.53 -13.24
C ALA A 93 -4.75 -19.11 -14.46
N LEU A 94 -4.78 -18.38 -15.57
CA LEU A 94 -5.33 -18.85 -16.85
C LEU A 94 -4.37 -19.78 -17.62
N GLY A 95 -3.15 -19.99 -17.11
CA GLY A 95 -2.16 -20.92 -17.66
C GLY A 95 -1.11 -20.29 -18.58
N TYR A 96 -1.04 -18.95 -18.65
CA TYR A 96 0.03 -18.27 -19.39
C TYR A 96 1.33 -18.25 -18.60
N SER A 97 2.46 -18.25 -19.31
CA SER A 97 3.78 -18.17 -18.66
C SER A 97 4.04 -16.77 -18.11
N GLU A 98 4.87 -16.68 -17.07
CA GLU A 98 5.24 -15.39 -16.47
C GLU A 98 5.85 -14.41 -17.48
N LYS A 99 6.62 -14.94 -18.44
CA LYS A 99 7.21 -14.14 -19.52
C LYS A 99 6.16 -13.53 -20.43
N GLU A 100 5.13 -14.29 -20.79
CA GLU A 100 4.02 -13.82 -21.62
C GLU A 100 3.14 -12.82 -20.86
N ALA A 101 2.83 -13.09 -19.60
CA ALA A 101 2.06 -12.19 -18.75
C ALA A 101 2.76 -10.84 -18.57
N LEU A 102 4.08 -10.82 -18.36
CA LEU A 102 4.88 -9.59 -18.27
C LEU A 102 4.93 -8.81 -19.58
N LEU A 103 4.98 -9.49 -20.73
CA LEU A 103 4.95 -8.84 -22.04
C LEU A 103 3.58 -8.19 -22.30
N ALA A 104 2.49 -8.88 -21.95
CA ALA A 104 1.14 -8.33 -22.04
C ALA A 104 0.96 -7.14 -21.10
N LEU A 105 1.50 -7.20 -19.87
CA LEU A 105 1.40 -6.14 -18.88
C LEU A 105 2.04 -4.82 -19.34
N LYS A 106 3.16 -4.89 -20.07
CA LYS A 106 3.82 -3.70 -20.66
C LYS A 106 2.96 -2.96 -21.68
N GLN A 107 1.95 -3.62 -22.24
CA GLN A 107 1.05 -3.05 -23.25
C GLN A 107 -0.21 -2.44 -22.63
N ILE A 108 -0.42 -2.62 -21.32
CA ILE A 108 -1.59 -2.13 -20.61
C ILE A 108 -1.25 -0.78 -19.96
N PRO A 109 -2.03 0.29 -20.22
CA PRO A 109 -1.83 1.57 -19.55
C PRO A 109 -2.04 1.44 -18.04
N PRO A 110 -1.24 2.13 -17.21
CA PRO A 110 -1.31 2.04 -15.75
C PRO A 110 -2.61 2.59 -15.14
N ASP A 111 -3.45 3.27 -15.93
CA ASP A 111 -4.72 3.86 -15.50
C ASP A 111 -5.94 2.95 -15.82
N THR A 112 -5.69 1.67 -16.10
CA THR A 112 -6.71 0.70 -16.54
C THR A 112 -7.24 -0.10 -15.34
N SER A 113 -8.56 -0.34 -15.31
CA SER A 113 -9.17 -1.22 -14.31
C SER A 113 -8.66 -2.66 -14.46
N VAL A 114 -8.65 -3.45 -13.37
CA VAL A 114 -8.20 -4.85 -13.38
C VAL A 114 -8.94 -5.68 -14.43
N SER A 115 -10.26 -5.53 -14.50
CA SER A 115 -11.11 -6.24 -15.45
C SER A 115 -10.79 -5.88 -16.91
N ASP A 116 -10.54 -4.60 -17.20
CA ASP A 116 -10.18 -4.16 -18.54
C ASP A 116 -8.74 -4.57 -18.89
N GLY A 117 -7.83 -4.53 -17.93
CA GLY A 117 -6.45 -4.97 -18.08
C GLY A 117 -6.34 -6.46 -18.42
N ILE A 118 -7.09 -7.33 -17.73
CA ILE A 118 -7.14 -8.76 -18.06
C ILE A 118 -7.65 -8.96 -19.49
N ARG A 119 -8.74 -8.26 -19.87
CA ARG A 119 -9.30 -8.36 -21.23
C ARG A 119 -8.29 -7.90 -22.29
N MET A 120 -7.56 -6.82 -22.03
CA MET A 120 -6.52 -6.32 -22.93
C MET A 120 -5.33 -7.27 -23.02
N GLY A 121 -4.88 -7.82 -21.89
CA GLY A 121 -3.78 -8.79 -21.84
C GLY A 121 -4.09 -10.05 -22.64
N LEU A 122 -5.30 -10.62 -22.47
CA LEU A 122 -5.75 -11.77 -23.26
C LEU A 122 -5.86 -11.45 -24.75
N LYS A 123 -6.33 -10.26 -25.12
CA LYS A 123 -6.39 -9.81 -26.52
C LYS A 123 -4.99 -9.75 -27.14
N TYR A 124 -4.00 -9.28 -26.39
CA TYR A 124 -2.61 -9.22 -26.85
C TYR A 124 -2.02 -10.63 -27.04
N LEU A 125 -2.24 -11.51 -26.06
CA LEU A 125 -1.75 -12.90 -26.10
C LEU A 125 -2.46 -13.77 -27.15
N SER A 126 -3.72 -13.48 -27.49
CA SER A 126 -4.44 -14.18 -28.58
C SER A 126 -3.96 -13.79 -29.99
N LYS A 127 -3.23 -12.68 -30.10
CA LYS A 127 -2.70 -12.16 -31.37
C LYS A 127 -1.22 -12.51 -31.59
N ALA A 128 -0.56 -13.05 -30.57
CA ALA A 128 0.81 -13.57 -30.63
C ALA A 128 0.78 -15.06 -30.97
#